data_AF-A0A3D0X7L8-F1
#
_entry.id   AF-A0A3D0X7L8-F1
#
_cell.length_a   1.000
_cell.length_b   1.000
_cell.length_c   1.000
_cell.angle_alpha   90.00
_cell.angle_beta   90.00
_cell.angle_gamma   90.00
#
_symmetry.space_group_name_H-M   'P 1'
#
loop_
_entity.id
_entity.type
_entity.pdbx_description
1 polymer ?
#
loop_
_entity_poly.entity_id
_entity_poly.type
_entity_poly.pdbx_seq_one_letter_code
_entity_poly.pdbx_strand_id
1 'polypeptide(L)' 'MDKDKITFLKKKWLKNNIFMIIVTVIIVAVIYVIAMIFHNLYLVLFNIVFSFAAYFYYRNKMMIYVEENLYK' A
#
# COMPACT_ATOMS: atom_id res chain seq x y z
N MET A 1 26.93 -0.59 3.80
CA MET A 1 25.53 -0.91 3.44
C MET A 1 25.10 0.14 2.43
N ASP A 2 25.06 -0.20 1.14
CA ASP A 2 24.80 0.76 0.05
C ASP A 2 23.36 1.29 0.14
N LYS A 3 23.19 2.43 0.81
CA LYS A 3 21.92 3.16 0.92
C LYS A 3 21.37 3.52 -0.46
N ASP A 4 22.24 3.69 -1.45
CA ASP A 4 21.87 4.00 -2.83
C ASP A 4 21.23 2.81 -3.55
N LYS A 5 21.78 1.58 -3.36
CA LYS A 5 21.18 0.35 -3.91
C LYS A 5 19.79 0.10 -3.29
N ILE A 6 19.65 0.32 -1.99
CA ILE A 6 18.35 0.22 -1.29
C ILE A 6 17.33 1.21 -1.85
N THR A 7 17.72 2.47 -2.03
CA THR A 7 16.82 3.53 -2.52
C THR A 7 16.39 3.27 -3.96
N PHE A 8 17.33 2.81 -4.81
CA PHE A 8 17.03 2.40 -6.17
C PHE A 8 16.01 1.25 -6.23
N LEU A 9 16.21 0.20 -5.44
CA LEU A 9 15.31 -0.96 -5.39
C LEU A 9 13.92 -0.60 -4.88
N LYS A 10 13.82 0.25 -3.85
CA LYS A 10 12.52 0.78 -3.38
C LYS A 10 11.79 1.52 -4.48
N LYS A 11 12.48 2.41 -5.21
CA LYS A 11 11.91 3.18 -6.31
C LYS A 11 11.48 2.28 -7.48
N LYS A 12 12.27 1.26 -7.79
CA LYS A 12 11.95 0.25 -8.82
C LYS A 12 10.71 -0.56 -8.43
N TRP A 13 10.63 -1.03 -7.20
CA TRP A 13 9.46 -1.76 -6.69
C TRP A 13 8.21 -0.88 -6.73
N LEU A 14 8.32 0.38 -6.29
CA LEU A 14 7.21 1.32 -6.31
C LEU A 14 6.72 1.52 -7.74
N LYS A 15 7.61 1.77 -8.71
CA LYS A 15 7.24 1.92 -10.12
C LYS A 15 6.53 0.69 -10.68
N ASN A 16 6.94 -0.51 -10.29
CA ASN A 16 6.35 -1.75 -10.78
C ASN A 16 4.98 -2.06 -10.15
N ASN A 17 4.77 -1.63 -8.90
CA ASN A 17 3.55 -1.89 -8.14
C ASN A 17 2.62 -0.67 -8.03
N ILE A 18 3.00 0.47 -8.62
CA ILE A 18 2.24 1.73 -8.50
C ILE A 18 0.81 1.59 -9.01
N PHE A 19 0.61 0.81 -10.07
CA PHE A 19 -0.72 0.53 -10.60
C PHE A 19 -1.60 -0.16 -9.54
N MET A 20 -1.09 -1.21 -8.87
CA MET A 20 -1.84 -1.87 -7.81
C MET A 20 -2.11 -0.95 -6.62
N ILE A 21 -1.12 -0.13 -6.23
CA ILE A 21 -1.29 0.84 -5.14
C ILE A 21 -2.38 1.85 -5.48
N ILE A 22 -2.39 2.41 -6.69
CA ILE A 22 -3.42 3.34 -7.16
C ILE A 22 -4.80 2.68 -7.14
N VAL A 23 -4.92 1.46 -7.65
CA VAL A 23 -6.19 0.71 -7.62
C VAL A 23 -6.68 0.53 -6.18
N THR A 24 -5.80 0.21 -5.23
CA THR A 24 -6.19 0.10 -3.81
C THR A 24 -6.64 1.43 -3.23
N VAL A 25 -5.97 2.54 -3.54
CA VAL A 25 -6.41 3.87 -3.09
C VAL A 25 -7.81 4.21 -3.64
N ILE A 26 -8.07 3.88 -4.91
CA ILE A 26 -9.40 4.06 -5.51
C ILE A 26 -10.45 3.23 -4.78
N ILE A 27 -10.17 1.97 -4.47
CA ILE A 27 -11.09 1.09 -3.72
C ILE A 27 -11.40 1.69 -2.35
N VAL A 28 -10.39 2.14 -1.61
CA VAL A 28 -10.55 2.79 -0.30
C VAL A 28 -11.42 4.04 -0.41
N ALA A 29 -11.22 4.85 -1.45
CA ALA A 29 -12.03 6.05 -1.69
C ALA A 29 -13.49 5.71 -2.00
N VAL A 30 -13.75 4.69 -2.83
CA VAL A 30 -15.11 4.24 -3.16
C VAL A 30 -15.82 3.71 -1.91
N ILE A 31 -15.16 2.88 -1.10
CA ILE A 31 -15.73 2.38 0.17
C ILE A 31 -16.09 3.53 1.10
N TYR A 32 -15.23 4.56 1.17
CA TYR A 32 -15.49 5.74 1.99
C TYR A 32 -16.72 6.53 1.52
N VAL A 33 -16.87 6.75 0.22
CA VAL A 33 -18.04 7.43 -0.36
C VAL A 33 -19.32 6.63 -0.09
N ILE A 34 -19.29 5.30 -0.25
CA ILE A 34 -20.42 4.43 0.09
C ILE A 34 -20.73 4.54 1.59
N ALA A 35 -19.73 4.47 2.46
CA ALA A 35 -19.92 4.57 3.91
C ALA A 35 -20.61 5.89 4.31
N MET A 36 -20.27 6.99 3.64
CA MET A 36 -20.93 8.29 3.82
C MET A 36 -22.39 8.28 3.36
N ILE A 37 -22.68 7.75 2.17
CA ILE A 37 -24.05 7.69 1.62
C ILE A 37 -24.98 6.89 2.55
N PHE A 38 -24.49 5.79 3.11
CA PHE A 38 -25.27 4.92 3.99
C PHE A 38 -25.19 5.32 5.47
N HIS A 39 -24.48 6.41 5.83
CA HIS A 39 -24.24 6.85 7.20
C HIS A 39 -23.77 5.71 8.14
N ASN A 40 -23.01 4.76 7.61
CA ASN A 40 -22.65 3.54 8.34
C ASN A 40 -21.29 3.67 9.00
N LEU A 41 -21.30 3.92 10.31
CA LEU A 41 -20.09 4.08 11.12
C LEU A 41 -19.16 2.85 11.07
N TYR A 42 -19.72 1.63 11.02
CA TYR A 42 -18.92 0.40 10.96
C TYR A 42 -18.13 0.31 9.66
N LEU A 43 -18.70 0.74 8.54
CA LEU A 43 -18.02 0.79 7.25
C LEU A 43 -16.88 1.81 7.26
N VAL A 44 -17.07 2.96 7.91
CA VAL A 44 -16.00 3.96 8.07
C VAL A 44 -14.85 3.39 8.91
N LEU A 45 -15.16 2.79 10.06
CA LEU A 45 -14.15 2.17 10.92
C LEU A 45 -13.42 1.02 10.22
N PHE A 46 -14.16 0.17 9.50
CA PHE A 46 -13.58 -0.90 8.69
C PHE A 46 -12.63 -0.33 7.63
N ASN A 47 -13.02 0.74 6.93
CA ASN A 47 -12.19 1.34 5.89
C ASN A 47 -10.88 1.90 6.44
N ILE A 48 -10.90 2.47 7.66
CA ILE A 48 -9.69 2.92 8.35
C ILE A 48 -8.76 1.73 8.61
N VAL A 49 -9.28 0.66 9.24
CA VAL A 49 -8.50 -0.55 9.54
C VAL A 49 -7.94 -1.18 8.26
N PHE A 50 -8.77 -1.27 7.22
CA PHE A 50 -8.39 -1.79 5.91
C PHE A 50 -7.27 -0.96 5.26
N SER A 51 -7.35 0.37 5.35
CA SER A 51 -6.32 1.28 4.82
C SER A 51 -4.97 1.07 5.50
N PHE A 52 -4.95 0.92 6.83
CA PHE A 52 -3.74 0.60 7.58
C PHE A 52 -3.19 -0.78 7.19
N ALA A 53 -4.05 -1.80 7.13
CA ALA A 53 -3.65 -3.14 6.73
C ALA A 53 -3.02 -3.17 5.33
N ALA A 54 -3.63 -2.47 4.36
CA ALA A 54 -3.10 -2.33 3.02
C ALA A 54 -1.73 -1.62 3.02
N TYR A 55 -1.60 -0.53 3.78
CA TYR A 55 -0.32 0.17 3.92
C TYR A 55 0.78 -0.75 4.47
N PHE A 56 0.52 -1.47 5.57
CA PHE A 56 1.49 -2.41 6.15
C PHE A 56 1.82 -3.55 5.19
N TYR A 57 0.83 -4.09 4.48
CA TYR A 57 1.03 -5.13 3.47
C TYR A 57 2.00 -4.66 2.37
N TYR A 58 1.73 -3.49 1.76
CA TYR A 58 2.60 -2.96 0.71
C TYR A 58 4.00 -2.63 1.22
N ARG A 59 4.10 -2.08 2.42
CA ARG A 59 5.39 -1.74 3.02
C ARG A 59 6.22 -2.99 3.33
N ASN A 60 5.61 -4.04 3.87
CA ASN A 60 6.30 -5.31 4.14
C ASN A 60 6.76 -5.97 2.84
N LYS A 61 5.89 -6.00 1.82
CA LYS A 61 6.22 -6.56 0.50
C LYS A 61 7.35 -5.80 -0.20
N MET A 62 7.41 -4.47 -0.03
CA MET A 62 8.53 -3.66 -0.53
C MET A 62 9.84 -4.03 0.16
N MET A 63 9.84 -4.20 1.49
CA MET A 63 11.05 -4.56 2.23
C MET A 63 11.55 -5.95 1.88
N ILE A 64 10.66 -6.94 1.76
CA ILE A 64 11.00 -8.29 1.30
C ILE A 64 11.65 -8.24 -0.09
N TYR A 65 11.07 -7.49 -1.03
CA TYR A 65 11.66 -7.31 -2.35
C TYR A 65 13.06 -6.68 -2.29
N VAL A 66 13.23 -5.65 -1.45
CA VAL A 66 14.53 -4.99 -1.29
C VAL A 66 15.55 -5.98 -0.76
N GLU A 67 15.22 -6.79 0.25
CA GLU A 67 16.10 -7.80 0.83
C GLU A 67 16.49 -8.86 -0.22
N GLU A 68 15.53 -9.44 -0.92
CA GLU A 68 15.78 -10.46 -1.96
C GLU A 68 16.69 -9.97 -3.10
N ASN A 69 16.62 -8.68 -3.44
CA ASN A 69 17.42 -8.07 -4.50
C ASN A 69 18.68 -7.35 -3.98
N LEU A 70 18.85 -7.22 -2.67
CA LEU A 70 20.08 -6.68 -2.08
C LEU A 70 21.18 -7.72 -2.09
N TYR A 71 20.82 -8.95 -1.70
CA TYR A 71 21.73 -10.10 -1.55
C TYR A 71 21.94 -10.88 -2.84
N LYS A 72 21.16 -10.58 -3.89
CA LYS A 72 21.48 -10.91 -5.28
C LYS A 72 22.39 -9.85 -5.91
#